data_AF-A0A5A7X9V6-F1
#
_entry.id   AF-A0A5A7X9V6-F1
#
_cell.length_a   1.000
_cell.length_b   1.000
_cell.length_c   1.000
_cell.angle_alpha   90.00
_cell.angle_beta   90.00
_cell.angle_gamma   90.00
#
_symmetry.space_group_name_H-M   'P 1'
#
loop_
_entity.id
_entity.type
_entity.pdbx_description
1 polymer ?
#
loop_
_entity_poly.entity_id
_entity_poly.type
_entity_poly.pdbx_seq_one_letter_code
_entity_poly.pdbx_strand_id
1 'polypeptide(L)'
;MAVIAELLVDDPAAQLRCRDELTERGDHLPRWVSALPRAEVYRAVRRTNVFGDVDELVIGMRLDDGHELTIAVRVDHNLWSSVIDAGAVPESIDETLTCVAETSSDVSVFEMTLADARAWIEDALDKPALAPKTDTWPLYRALVQWLVGRLPEGGERRPPPGDPEVNEELCDAFFATSSAAPFIEHSHRDLLLELFETGAGDPLRSSSARVEQALGSASYNDVEMPLEVALDAPDLLRAFIPYAHAQSGIRDELTSRSLAMVDAVRSSYKRDVLRQAEYWHLDDAV
;
A
#
# COMPACT_ATOMS: atom_id res chain seq x y z
N MET A 1 8.84 -7.35 -29.94
CA MET A 1 10.03 -6.49 -30.12
C MET A 1 9.65 -5.02 -30.09
N ALA A 2 8.77 -4.53 -30.96
CA ALA A 2 8.45 -3.10 -31.05
C ALA A 2 7.83 -2.47 -29.81
N VAL A 3 6.81 -3.11 -29.22
CA VAL A 3 6.24 -2.67 -27.94
C VAL A 3 7.31 -2.72 -26.83
N ILE A 4 8.10 -3.79 -26.79
CA ILE A 4 9.19 -3.94 -25.81
C ILE A 4 10.22 -2.81 -25.95
N ALA A 5 10.61 -2.43 -27.17
CA ALA A 5 11.53 -1.31 -27.40
C ALA A 5 11.01 0.00 -26.81
N GLU A 6 9.71 0.27 -26.96
CA GLU A 6 9.08 1.46 -26.39
C GLU A 6 8.99 1.43 -24.85
N LEU A 7 8.81 0.24 -24.27
CA LEU A 7 8.69 0.07 -22.80
C LEU A 7 10.05 0.02 -22.07
N LEU A 8 11.16 -0.22 -22.77
CA LEU A 8 12.52 -0.27 -22.19
C LEU A 8 13.11 1.14 -21.93
N VAL A 9 12.36 2.01 -21.26
CA VAL A 9 12.80 3.39 -20.94
C VAL A 9 14.01 3.43 -20.00
N ASP A 10 14.18 2.41 -19.16
CA ASP A 10 15.24 2.29 -18.16
C ASP A 10 16.54 1.65 -18.69
N ASP A 11 16.52 1.04 -19.89
CA ASP A 11 17.70 0.48 -20.54
C ASP A 11 17.85 1.08 -21.95
N PRO A 12 18.43 2.30 -22.06
CA PRO A 12 18.60 2.98 -23.34
C PRO A 12 19.39 2.15 -24.37
N ALA A 13 20.32 1.31 -23.89
CA ALA A 13 21.12 0.45 -24.76
C ALA A 13 20.30 -0.72 -25.32
N ALA A 14 19.45 -1.36 -24.51
CA ALA A 14 18.53 -2.39 -24.99
C ALA A 14 17.42 -1.82 -25.87
N GLN A 15 16.90 -0.63 -25.55
CA GLN A 15 15.95 0.10 -26.39
C GLN A 15 16.54 0.37 -27.78
N LEU A 16 17.78 0.89 -27.85
CA LEU A 16 18.45 1.17 -29.11
C LEU A 16 18.65 -0.11 -29.93
N ARG A 17 19.17 -1.19 -29.31
CA ARG A 17 19.33 -2.49 -29.97
C ARG A 17 18.01 -3.03 -30.54
N CYS A 18 16.91 -2.91 -29.79
CA CYS A 18 15.61 -3.35 -30.28
C CYS A 18 15.12 -2.50 -31.46
N ARG A 19 15.35 -1.18 -31.45
CA ARG A 19 14.97 -0.28 -32.55
C ARG A 19 15.82 -0.52 -33.80
N ASP A 20 17.12 -0.76 -33.64
CA ASP A 20 18.05 -1.07 -34.73
C ASP A 20 17.64 -2.39 -35.41
N GLU A 21 17.38 -3.44 -34.61
CA GLU A 21 16.91 -4.74 -35.12
C GLU A 21 15.57 -4.64 -35.87
N LEU A 22 14.63 -3.84 -35.38
CA LEU A 22 13.34 -3.61 -36.06
C LEU A 22 13.52 -2.87 -37.39
N THR A 23 14.47 -1.94 -37.43
CA THR A 23 14.82 -1.18 -38.64
C THR A 23 15.48 -2.08 -39.67
N GLU A 24 16.42 -2.94 -39.25
CA GLU A 24 17.11 -3.90 -40.12
C GLU A 24 16.16 -4.96 -40.70
N ARG A 25 15.14 -5.39 -39.95
CA ARG A 25 14.13 -6.36 -40.42
C ARG A 25 13.12 -5.77 -41.41
N GLY A 26 13.01 -4.45 -41.50
CA GLY A 26 12.01 -3.77 -42.31
C GLY A 26 10.57 -4.04 -41.86
N ASP A 27 10.38 -4.50 -40.62
CA ASP A 27 9.07 -4.83 -40.08
C ASP A 27 8.22 -3.57 -39.98
N HIS A 28 7.11 -3.55 -40.72
CA HIS A 28 6.15 -2.45 -40.65
C HIS A 28 5.38 -2.59 -39.34
N LEU A 29 5.66 -1.70 -38.39
CA LEU A 29 4.96 -1.68 -37.12
C LEU A 29 3.47 -1.42 -37.35
N PRO A 30 2.58 -2.17 -36.68
CA PRO A 30 1.17 -1.79 -36.62
C PRO A 30 1.04 -0.35 -36.16
N ARG A 31 0.11 0.41 -36.77
CA ARG A 31 -0.04 1.85 -36.50
C ARG A 31 -0.17 2.17 -35.01
N TRP A 32 -0.85 1.32 -34.25
CA TRP A 32 -1.02 1.48 -32.81
C TRP A 32 0.31 1.45 -32.04
N VAL A 33 1.30 0.66 -32.48
CA VAL A 33 2.63 0.60 -31.85
C VAL A 33 3.42 1.87 -32.15
N SER A 34 3.39 2.35 -33.39
CA SER A 34 4.03 3.62 -33.78
C SER A 34 3.35 4.85 -33.18
N ALA A 35 2.11 4.71 -32.73
CA ALA A 35 1.32 5.74 -32.08
C ALA A 35 1.55 5.82 -30.56
N LEU A 36 2.14 4.79 -29.93
CA LEU A 36 2.45 4.80 -28.49
C LEU A 36 3.20 6.06 -28.03
N PRO A 37 4.19 6.59 -28.79
CA PRO A 37 4.88 7.81 -28.38
C PRO A 37 4.02 9.08 -28.33
N ARG A 38 2.80 9.03 -28.86
CA ARG A 38 1.85 10.15 -28.91
C ARG A 38 0.63 9.93 -28.01
N ALA A 39 0.65 8.86 -27.19
CA ALA A 39 -0.40 8.62 -26.22
C ALA A 39 -0.60 9.85 -25.32
N GLU A 40 -1.85 10.29 -25.22
CA GLU A 40 -2.27 11.42 -24.40
C GLU A 40 -2.86 10.88 -23.10
N VAL A 41 -2.20 11.17 -21.98
CA VAL A 41 -2.78 10.91 -20.66
C VAL A 41 -3.70 12.06 -20.30
N TYR A 42 -4.96 11.77 -19.98
CA TYR A 42 -5.99 12.81 -19.81
C TYR A 42 -6.64 12.82 -18.43
N ARG A 43 -6.54 11.73 -17.65
CA ARG A 43 -7.15 11.66 -16.31
C ARG A 43 -6.41 10.70 -15.39
N ALA A 44 -6.33 11.05 -14.11
CA ALA A 44 -5.87 10.16 -13.06
C ALA A 44 -6.86 10.17 -11.90
N VAL A 45 -7.08 9.00 -11.33
CA VAL A 45 -8.00 8.76 -10.23
C VAL A 45 -7.31 7.88 -9.21
N ARG A 46 -7.43 8.23 -7.93
CA ARG A 46 -7.04 7.36 -6.82
C ARG A 46 -8.27 6.59 -6.34
N ARG A 47 -8.13 5.28 -6.23
CA ARG A 47 -9.09 4.41 -5.56
C ARG A 47 -8.46 3.86 -4.30
N THR A 48 -9.22 3.85 -3.21
CA THR A 48 -8.73 3.34 -1.92
C THR A 48 -9.83 2.55 -1.25
N ASN A 49 -9.47 1.44 -0.60
CA ASN A 49 -10.42 0.70 0.21
C ASN A 49 -10.70 1.45 1.53
N VAL A 50 -11.76 1.05 2.27
CA VAL A 50 -12.07 1.69 3.56
C VAL A 50 -10.97 1.58 4.60
N PHE A 51 -9.95 0.75 4.43
CA PHE A 51 -8.84 0.67 5.37
C PHE A 51 -7.65 1.56 4.98
N GLY A 52 -7.58 2.00 3.73
CA GLY A 52 -6.43 2.74 3.21
C GLY A 52 -5.17 1.88 3.03
N ASP A 53 -5.28 0.55 3.14
CA ASP A 53 -4.14 -0.38 3.04
C ASP A 53 -3.47 -0.33 1.66
N VAL A 54 -4.29 -0.22 0.62
CA VAL A 54 -3.85 -0.26 -0.77
C VAL A 54 -4.54 0.87 -1.52
N ASP A 55 -3.74 1.67 -2.20
CA ASP A 55 -4.24 2.58 -3.21
C ASP A 55 -4.04 2.01 -4.61
N GLU A 56 -5.02 2.24 -5.46
CA GLU A 56 -4.98 1.94 -6.87
C GLU A 56 -5.07 3.25 -7.65
N LEU A 57 -3.97 3.61 -8.31
CA LEU A 57 -3.87 4.80 -9.15
C LEU A 57 -4.27 4.39 -10.57
N VAL A 58 -5.47 4.81 -10.98
CA VAL A 58 -6.07 4.50 -12.28
C VAL A 58 -5.86 5.67 -13.22
N ILE A 59 -5.22 5.41 -14.35
CA ILE A 59 -4.78 6.44 -15.30
C ILE A 59 -5.37 6.12 -16.67
N GLY A 60 -6.17 7.06 -17.18
CA GLY A 60 -6.79 6.99 -18.50
C GLY A 60 -5.90 7.65 -19.53
N MET A 61 -5.68 6.96 -20.65
CA MET A 61 -4.96 7.49 -21.79
C MET A 61 -5.64 7.16 -23.10
N ARG A 62 -5.39 8.01 -24.10
CA ARG A 62 -5.91 7.86 -25.44
C ARG A 62 -4.76 7.73 -26.42
N LEU A 63 -4.85 6.71 -27.26
CA LEU A 63 -3.92 6.49 -28.35
C LEU A 63 -4.31 7.35 -29.57
N ASP A 64 -3.33 7.58 -30.43
CA ASP A 64 -3.42 8.48 -31.60
C ASP A 64 -4.50 8.04 -32.62
N ASP A 65 -4.91 6.76 -32.57
CA ASP A 65 -5.95 6.16 -33.40
C ASP A 65 -7.34 6.16 -32.73
N GLY A 66 -7.46 6.78 -31.55
CA GLY A 66 -8.69 6.93 -30.79
C GLY A 66 -9.03 5.76 -29.86
N HIS A 67 -8.17 4.74 -29.77
CA HIS A 67 -8.35 3.69 -28.76
C HIS A 67 -8.03 4.23 -27.37
N GLU A 68 -8.78 3.73 -26.39
CA GLU A 68 -8.57 3.99 -24.98
C GLU A 68 -7.66 2.93 -24.37
N LEU A 69 -6.90 3.31 -23.36
CA LEU A 69 -6.17 2.39 -22.51
C LEU A 69 -6.26 2.93 -21.08
N THR A 70 -6.62 2.05 -20.15
CA THR A 70 -6.61 2.35 -18.72
C THR A 70 -5.52 1.53 -18.05
N ILE A 71 -4.63 2.19 -17.32
CA ILE A 71 -3.59 1.53 -16.52
C ILE A 71 -3.88 1.75 -15.05
N ALA A 72 -3.85 0.68 -14.27
CA ALA A 72 -4.02 0.72 -12.82
C ALA A 72 -2.70 0.31 -12.15
N VAL A 73 -2.21 1.13 -11.23
CA VAL A 73 -0.99 0.87 -10.44
C VAL A 73 -1.40 0.68 -8.98
N ARG A 74 -1.05 -0.45 -8.38
CA ARG A 74 -1.41 -0.79 -7.00
C ARG A 74 -0.22 -0.56 -6.08
N VAL A 75 -0.43 0.29 -5.08
CA VAL A 75 0.55 0.66 -4.05
C VAL A 75 0.07 0.12 -2.71
N ASP A 76 0.89 -0.70 -2.07
CA ASP A 76 0.61 -1.25 -0.75
C ASP A 76 1.28 -0.40 0.33
N HIS A 77 0.46 0.19 1.20
CA HIS A 77 0.88 1.10 2.25
C HIS A 77 1.30 0.40 3.54
N ASN A 78 1.05 -0.90 3.67
CA ASN A 78 1.43 -1.65 4.85
C ASN A 78 2.95 -1.87 4.91
N LEU A 79 3.58 -2.12 3.76
CA LEU A 79 5.04 -2.29 3.65
C LEU A 79 5.68 -1.17 2.82
N TRP A 80 5.90 -0.04 3.49
CA TRP A 80 6.59 1.15 2.97
C TRP A 80 5.88 1.91 1.84
N SER A 81 4.64 1.61 1.46
CA SER A 81 4.00 2.26 0.29
C SER A 81 4.73 1.96 -1.01
N SER A 82 4.96 0.67 -1.28
CA SER A 82 5.66 0.21 -2.49
C SER A 82 4.69 -0.32 -3.54
N VAL A 83 5.10 -0.27 -4.82
CA VAL A 83 4.27 -0.85 -5.90
C VAL A 83 4.30 -2.38 -5.82
N ILE A 84 3.11 -2.97 -5.72
CA ILE A 84 2.92 -4.42 -5.61
C ILE A 84 2.51 -5.06 -6.93
N ASP A 85 1.74 -4.35 -7.75
CA ASP A 85 1.24 -4.86 -9.02
C ASP A 85 0.75 -3.70 -9.90
N ALA A 86 0.54 -4.01 -11.18
CA ALA A 86 -0.17 -3.12 -12.09
C ALA A 86 -0.93 -3.92 -13.16
N GLY A 87 -1.92 -3.29 -13.77
CA GLY A 87 -2.74 -3.88 -14.82
C GLY A 87 -3.05 -2.86 -15.90
N ALA A 88 -3.40 -3.35 -17.09
CA ALA A 88 -3.82 -2.51 -18.20
C ALA A 88 -4.99 -3.15 -18.93
N VAL A 89 -5.98 -2.34 -19.29
CA VAL A 89 -7.22 -2.78 -19.95
C VAL A 89 -7.58 -1.82 -21.08
N PRO A 90 -8.12 -2.31 -22.23
CA PRO A 90 -8.39 -1.49 -23.42
C PRO A 90 -9.66 -0.63 -23.34
N GLU A 91 -10.32 -0.58 -22.18
CA GLU A 91 -11.50 0.24 -21.92
C GLU A 91 -11.12 1.65 -21.45
N SER A 92 -12.08 2.57 -21.58
CA SER A 92 -11.95 3.91 -20.99
C SER A 92 -11.86 3.84 -19.46
N ILE A 93 -11.29 4.89 -18.87
CA ILE A 93 -11.24 4.99 -17.41
C ILE A 93 -12.64 5.00 -16.80
N ASP A 94 -13.63 5.63 -17.46
CA ASP A 94 -15.01 5.69 -16.98
C ASP A 94 -15.70 4.33 -16.96
N GLU A 95 -15.52 3.54 -18.02
CA GLU A 95 -16.03 2.17 -18.08
C GLU A 95 -15.39 1.29 -17.01
N THR A 96 -14.07 1.40 -16.84
CA THR A 96 -13.33 0.67 -15.81
C THR A 96 -13.82 1.01 -14.41
N LEU A 97 -13.97 2.30 -14.10
CA LEU A 97 -14.47 2.76 -12.80
C LEU A 97 -15.91 2.32 -12.54
N THR A 98 -16.77 2.34 -13.56
CA THR A 98 -18.17 1.90 -13.46
C THR A 98 -18.24 0.40 -13.16
N CYS A 99 -17.52 -0.42 -13.91
CA CYS A 99 -17.46 -1.87 -13.72
C CYS A 99 -17.03 -2.24 -12.30
N VAL A 100 -16.03 -1.55 -11.75
CA VAL A 100 -15.56 -1.86 -10.40
C VAL A 100 -16.50 -1.34 -9.32
N ALA A 101 -17.14 -0.18 -9.50
CA ALA A 101 -18.13 0.35 -8.56
C ALA A 101 -19.33 -0.60 -8.37
N GLU A 102 -19.70 -1.37 -9.39
CA GLU A 102 -20.75 -2.40 -9.28
C GLU A 102 -20.37 -3.59 -8.39
N THR A 103 -19.08 -3.81 -8.17
CA THR A 103 -18.56 -4.99 -7.46
C THR A 103 -18.09 -4.72 -6.03
N SER A 104 -17.91 -3.45 -5.64
CA SER A 104 -17.41 -3.10 -4.30
C SER A 104 -18.02 -1.80 -3.75
N SER A 105 -18.65 -1.89 -2.58
CA SER A 105 -19.17 -0.74 -1.82
C SER A 105 -18.12 -0.08 -0.92
N ASP A 106 -17.01 -0.75 -0.67
CA ASP A 106 -16.03 -0.38 0.35
C ASP A 106 -14.81 0.34 -0.27
N VAL A 107 -15.03 1.01 -1.40
CA VAL A 107 -14.00 1.73 -2.15
C VAL A 107 -14.44 3.18 -2.35
N SER A 108 -13.56 4.10 -2.02
CA SER A 108 -13.70 5.52 -2.35
C SER A 108 -12.87 5.87 -3.57
N VAL A 109 -13.39 6.78 -4.38
CA VAL A 109 -12.79 7.22 -5.64
C VAL A 109 -12.54 8.72 -5.55
N PHE A 110 -11.31 9.15 -5.80
CA PHE A 110 -10.88 10.54 -5.72
C PHE A 110 -10.22 10.96 -7.02
N GLU A 111 -10.64 12.08 -7.58
CA GLU A 111 -9.88 12.72 -8.66
C GLU A 111 -8.50 13.12 -8.15
N MET A 112 -7.51 12.96 -9.01
CA MET A 112 -6.12 13.29 -8.72
C MET A 112 -5.53 14.01 -9.90
N THR A 113 -4.64 14.98 -9.64
CA THR A 113 -3.93 15.62 -10.75
C THR A 113 -2.97 14.61 -11.39
N LEU A 114 -2.70 14.75 -12.69
CA LEU A 114 -1.73 13.89 -13.38
C LEU A 114 -0.32 14.02 -12.78
N ALA A 115 0.01 15.20 -12.24
CA ALA A 115 1.30 15.46 -11.64
C ALA A 115 1.44 14.74 -10.30
N ASP A 116 0.39 14.75 -9.46
CA ASP A 116 0.40 14.01 -8.20
C ASP A 116 0.45 12.50 -8.47
N ALA A 117 -0.27 12.02 -9.48
CA ALA A 117 -0.19 10.63 -9.93
C ALA A 117 1.25 10.20 -10.21
N ARG A 118 1.99 11.05 -10.93
CA ARG A 118 3.40 10.82 -11.23
C ARG A 118 4.22 10.74 -9.96
N ALA A 119 4.12 11.76 -9.10
CA ALA A 119 4.90 11.86 -7.88
C ALA A 119 4.68 10.66 -6.94
N TRP A 120 3.43 10.17 -6.85
CA TRP A 120 3.09 9.00 -6.03
C TRP A 120 3.64 7.70 -6.62
N ILE A 121 3.58 7.52 -7.94
CA ILE A 121 4.11 6.31 -8.60
C ILE A 121 5.63 6.29 -8.54
N GLU A 122 6.30 7.42 -8.79
CA GLU A 122 7.76 7.55 -8.67
C GLU A 122 8.23 7.20 -7.25
N ASP A 123 7.63 7.82 -6.23
CA ASP A 123 7.95 7.55 -4.82
C ASP A 123 7.74 6.07 -4.45
N ALA A 124 6.67 5.43 -4.96
CA ALA A 124 6.40 4.02 -4.71
C ALA A 124 7.35 3.06 -5.47
N LEU A 125 7.88 3.46 -6.64
CA LEU A 125 8.83 2.67 -7.44
C LEU A 125 10.25 2.69 -6.87
N ASP A 126 10.63 3.79 -6.22
CA ASP A 126 11.93 3.99 -5.57
C ASP A 126 12.08 3.17 -4.29
N LYS A 127 10.96 2.77 -3.68
CA LYS A 127 10.96 2.03 -2.42
C LYS A 127 11.26 0.55 -2.61
N PRO A 128 11.89 -0.10 -1.62
CA PRO A 128 12.15 -1.53 -1.68
C PRO A 128 10.83 -2.27 -1.70
N ALA A 129 10.64 -3.15 -2.69
CA ALA A 129 9.50 -4.04 -2.70
C ALA A 129 9.76 -5.20 -1.74
N LEU A 130 9.15 -5.14 -0.55
CA LEU A 130 9.18 -6.23 0.43
C LEU A 130 8.06 -7.26 0.18
N ALA A 131 6.98 -6.85 -0.48
CA ALA A 131 5.90 -7.75 -0.85
C ALA A 131 6.30 -8.61 -2.07
N PRO A 132 5.88 -9.89 -2.12
CA PRO A 132 6.05 -10.71 -3.30
C PRO A 132 5.29 -10.08 -4.48
N LYS A 133 6.05 -9.70 -5.50
CA LYS A 133 5.53 -9.19 -6.76
C LYS A 133 4.85 -10.32 -7.52
N THR A 134 3.75 -10.00 -8.20
CA THR A 134 3.06 -10.95 -9.10
C THR A 134 3.98 -11.40 -10.23
N ASP A 135 3.72 -12.57 -10.81
CA ASP A 135 4.47 -13.06 -11.98
C ASP A 135 4.43 -12.06 -13.16
N THR A 136 3.39 -11.25 -13.22
CA THR A 136 3.17 -10.23 -14.25
C THR A 136 3.90 -8.92 -13.97
N TRP A 137 4.31 -8.67 -12.73
CA TRP A 137 4.92 -7.40 -12.33
C TRP A 137 6.17 -7.01 -13.13
N PRO A 138 7.14 -7.89 -13.46
CA PRO A 138 8.29 -7.49 -14.26
C PRO A 138 7.90 -6.90 -15.62
N LEU A 139 6.85 -7.43 -16.25
CA LEU A 139 6.31 -6.90 -17.50
C LEU A 139 5.63 -5.54 -17.27
N TYR A 140 4.80 -5.45 -16.23
CA TYR A 140 4.08 -4.21 -15.93
C TYR A 140 4.98 -3.11 -15.39
N ARG A 141 6.12 -3.42 -14.78
CA ARG A 141 7.08 -2.42 -14.32
C ARG A 141 7.55 -1.53 -15.48
N ALA A 142 7.91 -2.14 -16.61
CA ALA A 142 8.32 -1.40 -17.81
C ALA A 142 7.18 -0.52 -18.35
N LEU A 143 5.94 -1.02 -18.30
CA LEU A 143 4.75 -0.25 -18.68
C LEU A 143 4.52 0.95 -17.75
N VAL A 144 4.63 0.75 -16.43
CA VAL A 144 4.47 1.80 -15.42
C VAL A 144 5.57 2.85 -15.54
N GLN A 145 6.81 2.45 -15.79
CA GLN A 145 7.93 3.39 -16.01
C GLN A 145 7.74 4.22 -17.27
N TRP A 146 7.29 3.57 -18.36
CA TRP A 146 6.90 4.28 -19.57
C TRP A 146 5.76 5.29 -19.32
N LEU A 147 4.75 4.89 -18.53
CA LEU A 147 3.63 5.76 -18.15
C LEU A 147 4.08 6.97 -17.34
N VAL A 148 4.97 6.79 -16.36
CA VAL A 148 5.53 7.88 -15.55
C VAL A 148 6.18 8.95 -16.45
N GLY A 149 6.91 8.53 -17.48
CA GLY A 149 7.50 9.44 -18.47
C GLY A 149 6.51 10.24 -19.30
N ARG A 150 5.20 9.91 -19.25
CA ARG A 150 4.12 10.63 -19.94
C ARG A 150 3.35 11.59 -19.04
N LEU A 151 3.48 11.45 -17.74
CA LEU A 151 2.81 12.32 -16.78
C LEU A 151 3.61 13.62 -16.57
N PRO A 152 2.94 14.75 -16.29
CA PRO A 152 3.62 16.00 -15.96
C PRO A 152 4.35 15.91 -14.62
N GLU A 153 5.46 16.65 -14.49
CA GLU A 153 6.21 16.78 -13.24
C GLU A 153 5.59 17.83 -12.32
N GLY A 154 6.10 17.92 -11.08
CA GLY A 154 5.75 18.99 -10.14
C GLY A 154 4.53 18.72 -9.25
N GLY A 155 4.10 17.46 -9.16
CA GLY A 155 3.05 17.04 -8.23
C GLY A 155 3.52 16.85 -6.80
N GLU A 156 2.55 16.75 -5.91
CA GLU A 156 2.76 16.50 -4.49
C GLU A 156 2.82 15.00 -4.20
N ARG A 157 3.77 14.60 -3.35
CA ARG A 157 3.89 13.21 -2.89
C ARG A 157 2.78 12.89 -1.89
N ARG A 158 2.54 11.60 -1.66
CA ARG A 158 1.64 11.16 -0.59
C ARG A 158 2.10 11.77 0.74
N PRO A 159 1.19 12.40 1.50
CA PRO A 159 1.49 12.82 2.86
C PRO A 159 1.97 11.61 3.70
N PRO A 160 2.90 11.81 4.64
CA PRO A 160 3.25 10.76 5.58
C PRO A 160 2.00 10.32 6.37
N PRO A 161 1.94 9.05 6.79
CA PRO A 161 0.78 8.55 7.50
C PRO A 161 0.75 9.07 8.94
N GLY A 162 -0.41 9.60 9.34
CA GLY A 162 -0.68 10.04 10.72
C GLY A 162 0.03 11.33 11.13
N ASP A 163 -0.62 12.07 12.04
CA ASP A 163 0.01 13.16 12.78
C ASP A 163 0.30 12.62 14.20
N PRO A 164 1.56 12.63 14.66
CA PRO A 164 1.90 12.17 16.01
C PRO A 164 1.03 12.79 17.11
N GLU A 165 0.70 14.09 17.00
CA GLU A 165 -0.14 14.78 17.98
C GLU A 165 -1.56 14.20 18.00
N VAL A 166 -2.12 13.91 16.82
CA VAL A 166 -3.44 13.30 16.68
C VAL A 166 -3.45 11.85 17.20
N ASN A 167 -2.35 11.12 16.99
CA ASN A 167 -2.19 9.76 17.50
C ASN A 167 -2.14 9.72 19.04
N GLU A 168 -1.45 10.67 19.67
CA GLU A 168 -1.43 10.85 21.13
C GLU A 168 -2.83 11.16 21.67
N GLU A 169 -3.54 12.12 21.07
CA GLU A 169 -4.91 12.47 21.48
C GLU A 169 -5.87 11.27 21.36
N LEU A 170 -5.75 10.48 20.29
CA LEU A 170 -6.55 9.28 20.09
C LEU A 170 -6.24 8.20 21.14
N CYS A 171 -4.96 8.01 21.46
CA CYS A 171 -4.50 7.11 22.52
C CYS A 171 -5.10 7.53 23.86
N ASP A 172 -4.98 8.81 24.23
CA ASP A 172 -5.57 9.37 25.45
C ASP A 172 -7.08 9.16 25.53
N ALA A 173 -7.79 9.43 24.44
CA ALA A 173 -9.23 9.24 24.37
C ALA A 173 -9.62 7.76 24.57
N PHE A 174 -8.88 6.82 23.99
CA PHE A 174 -9.11 5.39 24.19
C PHE A 174 -8.91 4.95 25.65
N PHE A 175 -7.80 5.35 26.27
CA PHE A 175 -7.48 4.98 27.66
C PHE A 175 -8.42 5.62 28.68
N ALA A 176 -9.16 6.67 28.31
CA ALA A 176 -10.26 7.22 29.12
C ALA A 176 -11.56 6.38 29.07
N THR A 177 -11.64 5.38 28.19
CA THR A 177 -12.81 4.50 28.07
C THR A 177 -12.78 3.31 29.03
N SER A 178 -13.94 2.72 29.30
CA SER A 178 -14.02 1.47 30.06
C SER A 178 -13.38 0.27 29.36
N SER A 179 -13.23 0.32 28.03
CA SER A 179 -12.64 -0.76 27.23
C SER A 179 -11.14 -0.93 27.51
N ALA A 180 -10.47 0.14 27.93
CA ALA A 180 -9.05 0.12 28.28
C ALA A 180 -8.78 -0.24 29.76
N ALA A 181 -9.82 -0.45 30.57
CA ALA A 181 -9.68 -0.69 32.01
C ALA A 181 -8.72 -1.84 32.42
N PRO A 182 -8.54 -2.92 31.63
CA PRO A 182 -7.54 -3.94 31.94
C PRO A 182 -6.09 -3.49 31.81
N PHE A 183 -5.80 -2.43 31.04
CA PHE A 183 -4.46 -1.98 30.65
C PHE A 183 -4.06 -0.75 31.48
N ILE A 184 -3.56 -1.00 32.70
CA ILE A 184 -3.35 0.05 33.71
C ILE A 184 -1.94 0.63 33.75
N GLU A 185 -0.95 -0.09 33.20
CA GLU A 185 0.44 0.37 33.23
C GLU A 185 0.67 1.47 32.19
N HIS A 186 1.51 2.45 32.53
CA HIS A 186 1.83 3.57 31.65
C HIS A 186 2.36 3.10 30.29
N SER A 187 3.20 2.05 30.29
CA SER A 187 3.80 1.46 29.09
C SER A 187 2.79 0.86 28.10
N HIS A 188 1.52 0.61 28.49
CA HIS A 188 0.49 0.22 27.53
C HIS A 188 0.17 1.33 26.52
N ARG A 189 0.37 2.60 26.91
CA ARG A 189 0.20 3.75 26.03
C ARG A 189 1.30 3.78 24.98
N ASP A 190 2.53 3.58 25.42
CA ASP A 190 3.71 3.53 24.55
C ASP A 190 3.58 2.37 23.56
N LEU A 191 3.17 1.18 24.05
CA LEU A 191 2.85 0.04 23.20
C LEU A 191 1.76 0.34 22.17
N LEU A 192 0.67 1.03 22.55
CA LEU A 192 -0.39 1.37 21.61
C LEU A 192 0.11 2.33 20.52
N LEU A 193 0.95 3.30 20.88
CA LEU A 193 1.55 4.24 19.93
C LEU A 193 2.51 3.52 18.98
N GLU A 194 3.36 2.61 19.48
CA GLU A 194 4.22 1.78 18.63
C GLU A 194 3.38 0.96 17.61
N LEU A 195 2.25 0.40 18.06
CA LEU A 195 1.33 -0.31 17.18
C LEU A 195 0.69 0.60 16.12
N PHE A 196 0.51 1.91 16.40
CA PHE A 196 0.00 2.86 15.42
C PHE A 196 0.99 3.12 14.28
N GLU A 197 2.29 3.07 14.55
CA GLU A 197 3.34 3.30 13.54
C GLU A 197 3.45 2.16 12.52
N THR A 198 2.82 1.02 12.79
CA THR A 198 2.80 -0.11 11.86
C THR A 198 1.85 0.12 10.67
N GLY A 199 2.23 -0.41 9.51
CA GLY A 199 1.36 -0.47 8.32
C GLY A 199 1.07 0.88 7.66
N ALA A 200 -0.15 1.03 7.12
CA ALA A 200 -0.61 2.26 6.46
C ALA A 200 -0.75 3.50 7.38
N GLY A 201 -0.58 3.31 8.69
CA GLY A 201 -0.43 4.36 9.72
C GLY A 201 -1.64 5.23 10.05
N ASP A 202 -2.86 4.93 9.57
CA ASP A 202 -4.11 5.52 10.09
C ASP A 202 -4.68 4.64 11.22
N PRO A 203 -4.47 4.95 12.51
CA PRO A 203 -4.91 4.09 13.62
C PRO A 203 -6.43 3.89 13.68
N LEU A 204 -7.24 4.75 13.03
CA LEU A 204 -8.68 4.59 12.99
C LEU A 204 -9.14 3.47 12.03
N ARG A 205 -8.23 2.90 11.23
CA ARG A 205 -8.51 1.97 10.14
C ARG A 205 -7.63 0.72 10.21
N SER A 206 -7.73 -0.04 11.30
CA SER A 206 -6.96 -1.27 11.50
C SER A 206 -7.52 -2.46 10.71
N SER A 207 -6.91 -2.76 9.57
CA SER A 207 -7.24 -3.93 8.75
C SER A 207 -6.65 -5.24 9.29
N SER A 208 -7.12 -6.38 8.76
CA SER A 208 -6.51 -7.68 9.04
C SER A 208 -5.04 -7.74 8.62
N ALA A 209 -4.67 -7.19 7.46
CA ALA A 209 -3.29 -7.20 6.99
C ALA A 209 -2.37 -6.41 7.92
N ARG A 210 -2.85 -5.26 8.43
CA ARG A 210 -2.10 -4.47 9.40
C ARG A 210 -1.97 -5.16 10.75
N VAL A 211 -3.01 -5.83 11.23
CA VAL A 211 -2.93 -6.65 12.45
C VAL A 211 -1.89 -7.76 12.30
N GLU A 212 -1.91 -8.46 11.16
CA GLU A 212 -0.95 -9.50 10.84
C GLU A 212 0.47 -8.96 10.80
N GLN A 213 0.69 -7.77 10.23
CA GLN A 213 1.99 -7.13 10.23
C GLN A 213 2.41 -6.72 11.65
N ALA A 214 1.56 -5.97 12.37
CA ALA A 214 1.86 -5.46 13.71
C ALA A 214 2.23 -6.58 14.69
N LEU A 215 1.54 -7.72 14.62
CA LEU A 215 1.79 -8.87 15.49
C LEU A 215 2.68 -9.95 14.86
N GLY A 216 2.98 -9.86 13.57
CA GLY A 216 3.79 -10.85 12.84
C GLY A 216 5.26 -10.44 12.68
N SER A 217 5.54 -9.13 12.66
CA SER A 217 6.90 -8.59 12.56
C SER A 217 7.42 -8.00 13.88
N ALA A 218 6.65 -8.10 14.97
CA ALA A 218 7.09 -7.61 16.26
C ALA A 218 8.37 -8.33 16.69
N SER A 219 9.45 -7.56 16.73
CA SER A 219 10.66 -7.96 17.44
C SER A 219 10.61 -7.25 18.78
N TYR A 220 10.50 -8.01 19.86
CA TYR A 220 10.78 -7.55 21.21
C TYR A 220 12.25 -7.16 21.27
N ASN A 221 12.51 -5.91 20.91
CA ASN A 221 13.85 -5.30 20.87
C ASN A 221 13.96 -4.17 21.89
N ASP A 222 12.88 -3.84 22.60
CA ASP A 222 12.86 -2.69 23.49
C ASP A 222 13.15 -3.10 24.93
N VAL A 223 14.26 -2.59 25.45
CA VAL A 223 14.67 -2.74 26.85
C VAL A 223 13.75 -1.92 27.77
N GLU A 224 13.00 -0.95 27.23
CA GLU A 224 12.12 -0.07 27.99
C GLU A 224 10.71 -0.64 28.19
N MET A 225 10.27 -1.63 27.40
CA MET A 225 8.93 -2.20 27.50
C MET A 225 8.88 -3.45 28.39
N PRO A 226 8.10 -3.46 29.49
CA PRO A 226 7.92 -4.67 30.30
C PRO A 226 7.35 -5.83 29.48
N LEU A 227 7.86 -7.05 29.72
CA LEU A 227 7.44 -8.25 29.02
C LEU A 227 5.94 -8.50 29.16
N GLU A 228 5.38 -8.26 30.35
CA GLU A 228 3.95 -8.41 30.62
C GLU A 228 3.10 -7.49 29.73
N VAL A 229 3.54 -6.24 29.57
CA VAL A 229 2.89 -5.25 28.70
C VAL A 229 2.98 -5.67 27.24
N ALA A 230 4.16 -6.09 26.77
CA ALA A 230 4.33 -6.58 25.41
C ALA A 230 3.41 -7.77 25.11
N LEU A 231 3.26 -8.71 26.05
CA LEU A 231 2.37 -9.88 25.89
C LEU A 231 0.88 -9.51 25.78
N ASP A 232 0.49 -8.30 26.17
CA ASP A 232 -0.87 -7.80 26.09
C ASP A 232 -1.20 -7.13 24.74
N ALA A 233 -0.23 -6.95 23.82
CA ALA A 233 -0.48 -6.32 22.52
C ALA A 233 -1.68 -6.89 21.74
N PRO A 234 -1.90 -8.22 21.63
CA PRO A 234 -3.08 -8.76 20.95
C PRO A 234 -4.39 -8.44 21.70
N ASP A 235 -4.36 -8.40 23.02
CA ASP A 235 -5.51 -8.08 23.86
C ASP A 235 -5.87 -6.59 23.77
N LEU A 236 -4.85 -5.74 23.76
CA LEU A 236 -4.95 -4.30 23.57
C LEU A 236 -5.52 -3.95 22.20
N LEU A 237 -4.99 -4.54 21.11
CA LEU A 237 -5.56 -4.36 19.77
C LEU A 237 -7.01 -4.85 19.68
N ARG A 238 -7.33 -5.99 20.29
CA ARG A 238 -8.70 -6.52 20.30
C ARG A 238 -9.69 -5.53 20.96
N ALA A 239 -9.26 -4.79 21.97
CA ALA A 239 -10.06 -3.77 22.66
C ALA A 239 -10.11 -2.44 21.89
N PHE A 240 -9.01 -2.06 21.25
CA PHE A 240 -8.87 -0.78 20.54
C PHE A 240 -9.59 -0.77 19.18
N ILE A 241 -9.48 -1.84 18.39
CA ILE A 241 -10.00 -1.90 17.01
C ILE A 241 -11.50 -1.52 16.93
N PRO A 242 -12.40 -2.04 17.77
CA PRO A 242 -13.82 -1.66 17.73
C PRO A 242 -14.04 -0.18 18.06
N TYR A 243 -13.27 0.37 19.00
CA TYR A 243 -13.33 1.79 19.36
C TYR A 243 -12.89 2.68 18.20
N ALA A 244 -11.78 2.33 17.54
CA ALA A 244 -11.27 3.02 16.37
C ALA A 244 -12.25 2.96 15.18
N HIS A 245 -12.72 1.76 14.86
CA HIS A 245 -13.63 1.52 13.74
C HIS A 245 -14.98 2.22 13.89
N ALA A 246 -15.50 2.33 15.12
CA ALA A 246 -16.73 3.06 15.38
C ALA A 246 -16.62 4.56 15.04
N GLN A 247 -15.44 5.16 15.24
CA GLN A 247 -15.19 6.57 14.93
C GLN A 247 -15.05 6.82 13.42
N SER A 248 -14.46 5.88 12.69
CA SER A 248 -14.27 5.97 11.23
C SER A 248 -15.44 5.39 10.42
N GLY A 249 -16.47 4.87 11.09
CA GLY A 249 -17.68 4.32 10.46
C GLY A 249 -17.45 2.98 9.75
N ILE A 250 -16.44 2.21 10.16
CA ILE A 250 -16.18 0.87 9.60
C ILE A 250 -17.27 -0.10 10.09
N ARG A 251 -17.89 -0.78 9.13
CA ARG A 251 -18.96 -1.75 9.36
C ARG A 251 -18.52 -2.98 10.16
N ASP A 252 -19.45 -3.55 10.92
CA ASP A 252 -19.22 -4.64 11.87
C ASP A 252 -18.59 -5.88 11.25
N GLU A 253 -18.91 -6.23 10.00
CA GLU A 253 -18.33 -7.41 9.34
C GLU A 253 -16.85 -7.24 9.03
N LEU A 254 -16.41 -6.02 8.71
CA LEU A 254 -15.00 -5.69 8.49
C LEU A 254 -14.25 -5.64 9.82
N THR A 255 -14.85 -5.03 10.85
CA THR A 255 -14.33 -5.07 12.23
C THR A 255 -14.14 -6.51 12.71
N SER A 256 -15.13 -7.38 12.50
CA SER A 256 -15.07 -8.79 12.88
C SER A 256 -13.93 -9.53 12.17
N ARG A 257 -13.61 -9.17 10.92
CA ARG A 257 -12.49 -9.75 10.18
C ARG A 257 -11.13 -9.34 10.77
N SER A 258 -10.97 -8.06 11.16
CA SER A 258 -9.76 -7.61 11.85
C SER A 258 -9.60 -8.31 13.20
N LEU A 259 -10.67 -8.44 13.99
CA LEU A 259 -10.64 -9.15 15.27
C LEU A 259 -10.33 -10.64 15.13
N ALA A 260 -10.88 -11.29 14.09
CA ALA A 260 -10.56 -12.69 13.79
C ALA A 260 -9.08 -12.88 13.47
N MET A 261 -8.44 -11.91 12.79
CA MET A 261 -7.00 -11.94 12.56
C MET A 261 -6.22 -11.81 13.88
N VAL A 262 -6.62 -10.90 14.78
CA VAL A 262 -6.01 -10.78 16.11
C VAL A 262 -6.04 -12.13 16.83
N ASP A 263 -7.19 -12.80 16.82
CA ASP A 263 -7.34 -14.11 17.48
C ASP A 263 -6.48 -15.20 16.82
N ALA A 264 -6.35 -15.17 15.50
CA ALA A 264 -5.55 -16.14 14.75
C ALA A 264 -4.04 -16.04 15.07
N VAL A 265 -3.50 -14.82 15.18
CA VAL A 265 -2.05 -14.59 15.37
C VAL A 265 -1.64 -14.45 16.83
N ARG A 266 -2.60 -14.28 17.76
CA ARG A 266 -2.36 -14.10 19.20
C ARG A 266 -1.39 -15.12 19.80
N SER A 267 -1.61 -16.42 19.54
CA SER A 267 -0.81 -17.48 20.17
C SER A 267 0.59 -17.63 19.56
N SER A 268 0.80 -17.27 18.29
CA SER A 268 2.15 -17.22 17.72
C SER A 268 2.91 -16.04 18.27
N TYR A 269 2.30 -14.85 18.28
CA TYR A 269 2.89 -13.64 18.83
C TYR A 269 3.43 -13.85 20.26
N LYS A 270 2.57 -14.31 21.19
CA LYS A 270 2.99 -14.49 22.60
C LYS A 270 4.14 -15.50 22.73
N ARG A 271 4.19 -16.54 21.90
CA ARG A 271 5.30 -17.52 21.89
C ARG A 271 6.59 -16.93 21.35
N ASP A 272 6.51 -16.08 20.34
CA ASP A 272 7.68 -15.46 19.73
C ASP A 272 8.28 -14.37 20.64
N VAL A 273 7.44 -13.56 21.30
CA VAL A 273 7.87 -12.59 22.32
C VAL A 273 8.57 -13.29 23.50
N LEU A 274 7.98 -14.36 24.06
CA LEU A 274 8.62 -15.13 25.13
C LEU A 274 9.98 -15.73 24.71
N ARG A 275 10.07 -16.27 23.48
CA ARG A 275 11.32 -16.80 22.95
C ARG A 275 12.41 -15.72 22.83
N GLN A 276 12.04 -14.52 22.39
CA GLN A 276 12.97 -13.41 22.26
C GLN A 276 13.44 -12.91 23.64
N ALA A 277 12.54 -12.79 24.62
CA ALA A 277 12.90 -12.43 25.99
C ALA A 277 13.91 -13.41 26.62
N GLU A 278 13.74 -14.72 26.40
CA GLU A 278 14.71 -15.73 26.83
C GLU A 278 16.09 -15.54 26.18
N TYR A 279 16.13 -15.16 24.90
CA TYR A 279 17.40 -14.90 24.19
C TYR A 279 18.15 -13.70 24.80
N TRP A 280 17.46 -12.61 25.11
CA TRP A 280 18.07 -11.42 25.70
C TRP A 280 18.53 -11.62 27.15
N HIS A 281 17.78 -12.38 27.96
CA HIS A 281 18.22 -12.74 29.31
C HIS A 281 19.45 -13.65 29.35
N LEU A 282 19.79 -14.31 28.23
CA LEU A 282 21.02 -15.10 28.10
C LEU A 282 22.22 -14.23 27.68
N ASP A 283 22.01 -13.13 26.95
CA ASP A 283 23.07 -12.20 26.53
C ASP A 283 23.52 -11.24 27.66
N ASP A 284 22.64 -10.91 28.61
CA ASP A 284 22.99 -10.14 29.83
C ASP A 284 23.79 -10.94 30.87
N ALA A 285 23.96 -12.25 30.67
CA ALA A 285 24.62 -13.16 31.60
C ALA A 285 26.09 -13.47 31.27
N VAL A 286 26.73 -12.71 30.36
CA VAL A 286 28.13 -12.92 29.90
C VAL A 286 29.05 -11.75 30.21
#